data_AF-A0AA97E006-F1
#
_entry.id   AF-A0AA97E006-F1
#
_cell.length_a   1.000
_cell.length_b   1.000
_cell.length_c   1.000
_cell.angle_alpha   90.00
_cell.angle_beta   90.00
_cell.angle_gamma   90.00
#
_symmetry.space_group_name_H-M   'P 1'
#
loop_
_entity.id
_entity.type
_entity.pdbx_description
1 polymer ?
#
loop_
_entity_poly.entity_id
_entity_poly.type
_entity_poly.pdbx_seq_one_letter_code
_entity_poly.pdbx_strand_id
1 'polypeptide(L)'
;MTVSQWHAFLTLGFSKTARGTVLKTCDHKAPLYVQKPFYPEGAETAHVYLLHPPGGLVSGDRLTITANLAENTHVLITTPGAGRVYRVS
;
A
#
# COMPACT_ATOMS: atom_id res chain seq x y z
N MET A 1 6.20 -29.15 -9.69
CA MET A 1 6.76 -27.95 -9.00
C MET A 1 5.64 -27.34 -8.18
N THR A 2 5.75 -27.30 -6.85
CA THR A 2 4.76 -26.67 -5.97
C THR A 2 4.95 -25.16 -6.02
N VAL A 3 3.99 -24.45 -6.62
CA VAL A 3 3.94 -22.98 -6.59
C VAL A 3 3.72 -22.57 -5.13
N SER A 4 4.67 -21.85 -4.53
CA SER A 4 4.47 -21.27 -3.20
C SER A 4 3.39 -20.19 -3.33
N GLN A 5 2.18 -20.44 -2.81
CA GLN A 5 1.12 -19.44 -2.75
C GLN A 5 1.43 -18.46 -1.61
N TRP A 6 2.01 -17.30 -1.92
CA TRP A 6 2.26 -16.30 -0.89
C TRP A 6 0.99 -15.53 -0.57
N HIS A 7 0.65 -15.50 0.72
CA HIS A 7 -0.41 -14.67 1.27
C HIS A 7 0.22 -13.48 1.99
N ALA A 8 0.24 -12.32 1.34
CA ALA A 8 0.70 -11.06 1.89
C ALA A 8 -0.49 -10.12 2.13
N PHE A 9 -0.39 -9.30 3.16
CA PHE A 9 -1.41 -8.29 3.43
C PHE A 9 -0.78 -6.96 3.83
N LEU A 10 -1.57 -5.90 3.63
CA LEU A 10 -1.30 -4.56 4.13
C LEU A 10 -2.60 -3.93 4.56
N THR A 11 -2.65 -3.48 5.81
CA THR A 11 -3.77 -2.77 6.41
C THR A 11 -3.30 -1.40 6.85
N LEU A 12 -3.85 -0.36 6.23
CA LEU A 12 -3.54 1.04 6.50
C LEU A 12 -4.72 1.71 7.21
N GLY A 13 -4.46 2.50 8.24
CA GLY A 13 -5.47 3.34 8.90
C GLY A 13 -5.12 4.82 8.80
N PHE A 14 -5.97 5.59 8.13
CA PHE A 14 -5.83 7.03 7.97
C PHE A 14 -6.77 7.78 8.90
N SER A 15 -6.29 8.89 9.45
CA SER A 15 -7.08 9.73 10.33
C SER A 15 -6.88 11.20 10.02
N LYS A 16 -7.94 11.99 10.18
CA LYS A 16 -7.88 13.44 10.13
C LYS A 16 -7.37 13.97 11.46
N THR A 17 -6.40 14.89 11.42
CA THR A 17 -5.86 15.57 12.60
C THR A 17 -5.79 17.07 12.37
N ALA A 18 -5.46 17.85 13.40
CA ALA A 18 -5.18 19.28 13.28
C ALA A 18 -4.00 19.60 12.34
N ARG A 19 -3.15 18.61 12.03
CA ARG A 19 -2.02 18.73 11.09
C ARG A 19 -2.34 18.21 9.69
N GLY A 20 -3.60 17.83 9.42
CA GLY A 20 -4.01 17.22 8.16
C GLY A 20 -4.27 15.72 8.26
N THR A 21 -4.38 15.07 7.10
CA THR A 21 -4.59 13.61 7.01
C THR A 21 -3.29 12.89 7.33
N VAL A 22 -3.31 11.86 8.19
CA VAL A 22 -2.09 11.11 8.55
C VAL A 22 -2.33 9.61 8.49
N LEU A 23 -1.28 8.83 8.18
CA LEU A 23 -1.26 7.39 8.39
C LEU A 23 -1.01 7.09 9.86
N LYS A 24 -2.04 6.61 10.56
CA LYS A 24 -2.02 6.35 12.00
C LYS A 24 -1.59 4.92 12.32
N THR A 25 -1.99 3.96 11.49
CA THR A 25 -1.66 2.54 11.64
C THR A 25 -1.22 1.94 10.32
N CYS A 26 -0.25 1.03 10.38
CA CYS A 26 0.24 0.28 9.25
C CYS A 26 0.61 -1.12 9.75
N ASP A 27 -0.23 -2.10 9.43
CA ASP A 27 0.03 -3.51 9.71
C ASP A 27 0.25 -4.23 8.39
N HIS A 28 1.26 -5.09 8.31
CA HIS A 28 1.62 -5.73 7.05
C HIS A 28 2.35 -7.04 7.25
N LYS A 29 2.25 -7.87 6.22
CA LYS A 29 3.07 -9.06 6.03
C LYS A 29 3.86 -8.91 4.74
N ALA A 30 5.18 -9.09 4.86
CA ALA A 30 6.11 -9.10 3.75
C ALA A 30 5.59 -10.02 2.61
N PRO A 31 5.85 -9.69 1.33
CA PRO A 31 6.72 -8.61 0.86
C PRO A 31 6.05 -7.23 0.73
N LEU A 32 4.84 -7.00 1.24
CA LEU A 32 4.14 -5.73 1.00
C LEU A 32 4.50 -4.65 2.04
N TYR A 33 4.91 -3.47 1.58
CA TYR A 33 5.28 -2.34 2.44
C TYR A 33 4.71 -1.03 1.91
N VAL A 34 4.73 0.02 2.75
CA VAL A 34 4.47 1.39 2.32
C VAL A 34 5.63 2.30 2.65
N GLN A 35 5.87 3.28 1.79
CA GLN A 35 6.69 4.42 2.16
C GLN A 35 5.96 5.28 3.21
N LYS A 36 6.74 5.97 4.05
CA LYS A 36 6.20 7.02 4.92
C LYS A 36 5.38 8.01 4.08
N PRO A 37 4.17 8.42 4.53
CA PRO A 37 3.34 9.35 3.79
C PRO A 37 4.07 10.67 3.50
N PHE A 38 3.80 11.23 2.32
CA PHE A 38 4.28 12.52 1.87
C PHE A 38 3.11 13.36 1.32
N TYR A 39 3.30 14.68 1.17
CA TYR A 39 2.20 15.66 1.05
C TYR A 39 2.47 16.71 -0.02
N PRO A 40 2.52 16.31 -1.31
CA PRO A 40 2.87 17.24 -2.40
C PRO A 40 1.78 18.30 -2.66
N GLU A 41 0.53 18.00 -2.32
CA GLU A 41 -0.63 18.90 -2.45
C GLU A 41 -0.95 19.67 -1.15
N GLY A 42 -0.09 19.53 -0.14
CA GLY A 42 -0.32 20.04 1.21
C GLY A 42 -0.81 18.97 2.18
N ALA A 43 -0.90 19.33 3.46
CA ALA A 43 -1.09 18.38 4.55
C ALA A 43 -2.47 17.68 4.56
N GLU A 44 -3.42 18.20 3.78
CA GLU A 44 -4.78 17.68 3.70
C GLU A 44 -4.86 16.35 2.93
N THR A 45 -3.97 16.15 1.95
CA THR A 45 -3.93 14.94 1.11
C THR A 45 -2.67 14.13 1.41
N ALA A 46 -2.83 12.97 2.04
CA ALA A 46 -1.72 12.05 2.28
C ALA A 46 -1.44 11.20 1.04
N HIS A 47 -0.22 11.25 0.50
CA HIS A 47 0.21 10.38 -0.58
C HIS A 47 1.04 9.24 0.00
N VAL A 48 0.73 8.00 -0.41
CA VAL A 48 1.44 6.80 0.02
C VAL A 48 1.78 5.95 -1.19
N TYR A 49 3.05 5.53 -1.25
CA TYR A 49 3.50 4.54 -2.23
C TYR A 49 3.42 3.13 -1.65
N LEU A 50 2.71 2.26 -2.36
CA LEU A 50 2.75 0.81 -2.17
C LEU A 50 4.06 0.28 -2.77
N LEU A 51 4.82 -0.46 -1.97
CA LEU A 51 6.08 -1.06 -2.35
C LEU A 51 5.98 -2.58 -2.30
N HIS A 52 6.45 -3.23 -3.37
CA HIS A 52 6.58 -4.69 -3.48
C HIS A 52 8.01 -5.00 -3.93
N PRO A 53 8.93 -5.37 -3.01
CA PRO A 53 10.35 -5.54 -3.29
C PRO A 53 10.75 -6.69 -4.23
N PRO A 54 9.97 -7.75 -4.47
CA PRO A 54 10.20 -8.63 -5.61
C PRO A 54 9.69 -7.92 -6.87
N GLY A 55 10.54 -7.82 -7.89
CA GLY A 55 10.33 -7.06 -9.14
C GLY A 55 9.18 -7.49 -10.06
N GLY A 56 8.07 -7.98 -9.50
CA GLY A 56 6.79 -8.29 -10.12
C GLY A 56 5.87 -9.11 -9.20
N LEU A 57 4.56 -9.03 -9.40
CA LEU A 57 3.61 -10.00 -8.85
C LEU A 57 3.80 -11.31 -9.62
N VAL A 58 4.11 -12.41 -8.92
CA VAL A 58 4.20 -13.75 -9.55
C VAL A 58 2.80 -14.36 -9.57
N SER A 59 2.46 -15.07 -10.65
CA SER A 59 1.18 -15.78 -10.76
C SER A 59 1.02 -16.79 -9.61
N GLY A 60 -0.03 -16.62 -8.79
CA GLY A 60 -0.31 -17.45 -7.62
C GLY A 60 -0.26 -16.70 -6.28
N ASP A 61 0.30 -15.49 -6.24
CA ASP A 61 0.33 -14.67 -5.03
C ASP A 61 -1.03 -14.02 -4.76
N ARG A 62 -1.49 -14.07 -3.51
CA ARG A 62 -2.69 -13.38 -3.04
C ARG A 62 -2.28 -12.20 -2.17
N LEU A 63 -2.48 -11.00 -2.70
CA LEU A 63 -2.26 -9.75 -1.98
C LEU A 63 -3.59 -9.18 -1.50
N THR A 64 -3.70 -8.91 -0.20
CA THR A 64 -4.86 -8.23 0.38
C THR A 64 -4.44 -6.85 0.87
N ILE A 65 -5.02 -5.80 0.29
CA ILE A 65 -4.75 -4.41 0.69
C ILE A 65 -6.04 -3.82 1.24
N THR A 66 -5.99 -3.36 2.49
CA THR A 66 -7.10 -2.72 3.18
C THR A 66 -6.70 -1.29 3.54
N ALA A 67 -7.54 -0.31 3.20
CA ALA A 67 -7.39 1.07 3.62
C ALA A 67 -8.63 1.48 4.42
N ASN A 68 -8.44 1.81 5.69
CA ASN A 68 -9.46 2.33 6.58
C ASN A 68 -9.32 3.86 6.64
N LEU A 69 -10.35 4.57 6.20
CA LEU A 69 -10.36 6.03 6.13
C LEU A 69 -11.34 6.56 7.17
N ALA A 70 -10.84 7.36 8.12
CA ALA A 70 -11.72 8.13 9.00
C ALA A 70 -12.43 9.25 8.22
N GLU A 71 -13.45 9.84 8.84
CA GLU A 71 -14.18 10.96 8.26
C GLU A 71 -13.23 12.12 7.88
N ASN A 72 -13.50 12.78 6.75
CA ASN A 72 -12.76 13.95 6.26
C ASN A 72 -11.26 13.70 5.95
N THR A 73 -10.85 12.46 5.70
CA THR A 73 -9.49 12.16 5.20
C THR A 73 -9.42 12.18 3.67
N HIS A 74 -8.34 12.73 3.12
CA HIS A 74 -8.02 12.65 1.70
C HIS A 74 -6.70 11.90 1.52
N VAL A 75 -6.70 10.87 0.67
CA VAL A 75 -5.57 9.96 0.50
C VAL A 75 -5.38 9.59 -0.97
N LEU A 76 -4.14 9.67 -1.46
CA LEU A 76 -3.72 9.03 -2.70
C LEU A 76 -2.84 7.82 -2.37
N ILE A 77 -3.26 6.64 -2.80
CA ILE A 77 -2.46 5.42 -2.72
C ILE A 77 -2.07 5.03 -4.15
N THR A 78 -0.78 4.94 -4.42
CA THR A 78 -0.28 4.59 -5.77
C THR A 78 1.00 3.77 -5.69
N THR A 79 1.49 3.27 -6.82
CA THR A 79 2.81 2.63 -6.94
C THR A 79 3.77 3.59 -7.63
N PRO A 80 5.07 3.63 -7.25
CA PRO A 80 6.03 4.59 -7.81
C PRO A 80 6.40 4.33 -9.28
N GLY A 81 5.90 3.25 -9.89
CA GLY A 81 6.04 2.92 -11.30
C GLY A 81 4.97 1.94 -11.77
N ALA A 82 5.03 1.55 -13.05
CA ALA A 82 4.16 0.52 -13.61
C ALA A 82 4.51 -0.84 -13.00
N GLY A 83 3.62 -1.40 -12.18
CA GLY A 83 3.75 -2.77 -11.67
C GLY A 83 3.80 -3.75 -12.84
N ARG A 84 4.94 -4.40 -13.06
CA ARG A 84 5.07 -5.44 -14.10
C ARG A 84 4.46 -6.72 -13.56
N VAL A 85 3.35 -7.16 -14.15
CA VAL A 85 2.76 -8.48 -13.88
C VAL A 85 3.47 -9.48 -14.77
N TYR A 86 4.17 -10.46 -14.18
CA TYR A 86 4.81 -11.52 -14.95
C TYR A 86 3.91 -12.74 -14.94
N ARG A 87 3.46 -13.13 -16.12
CA ARG A 87 2.83 -14.42 -16.33
C ARG A 87 3.93 -15.47 -16.43
N VAL A 88 4.06 -16.32 -15.42
CA VAL A 88 4.83 -17.55 -15.52
C VAL A 88 3.85 -18.61 -16.03
N SER A 89 3.98 -18.99 -17.30
CA SER A 89 3.30 -20.12 -17.92
C SER A 89 4.09 -21.40 -17.71
#